data_AF-A0A1Z5J723-F1
#
_entry.id   AF-A0A1Z5J723-F1
#
_cell.length_a   1.000
_cell.length_b   1.000
_cell.length_c   1.000
_cell.angle_alpha   90.00
_cell.angle_beta   90.00
_cell.angle_gamma   90.00
#
_symmetry.space_group_name_H-M   'P 1'
#
loop_
_entity.id
_entity.type
_entity.pdbx_description
1 polymer ?
#
loop_
_entity_poly.entity_id
_entity_poly.type
_entity_poly.pdbx_seq_one_letter_code
_entity_poly.pdbx_strand_id
1 'polypeptide(L)'
;MDQQCEPTERIGNDTSMTDHSAKLPPTTENTSLTMLDVMQARLLEFQFQNHSLRISASNVAAMAGYHPYKNLPELLLQLVYQGHWGGALLQKDAQLLGLTMITPQEALNALAKKAGVDKTLREALQTVKRGKVTTIEKAQALKSTLASQEVKRHLSPREWEQFREGVRSAVDTNYGVVHENAALDEYQKLCGWPVSERNAAIRSWAFARSEDFTDEPDMGDLKTAVPIKEAESLPVRPTEHGDCVSPPNNKKQKTVIDLTIVSETVDSKCKVDACMPSSSVELNADRSPLSVSASCISSKANSSGREKNDLIELDAFVEAEVELTISTDTKKDMLKTTKSTLSVTMEKVEDKVTPYFYILGSVDGIRDELTSPFENEEAADLNDDDSWSIRSIIVECKQRMRRLHSPPPLYEQIQVSIYCLMYGVNDADIVQVLRQDDKTTPNDGESNREPQSTIKDFLKSDLTQDSAKAGKVSESQHKEGKPHMLVSRVSLDDPALQHKTNWTTIVLPRLRAFVDAVYAIRSSDDLRYRLLASSSESELGSVAAWEFLHEQCPWLVQCDTAFSRVSA
;
A
#
# COMPACT_ATOMS: atom_id res chain seq x y z
N MET A 1 -69.54 -11.63 23.32
CA MET A 1 -69.15 -12.87 22.62
C MET A 1 -67.64 -12.84 22.52
N ASP A 2 -66.84 -13.36 23.45
CA ASP A 2 -67.08 -14.01 24.76
C ASP A 2 -65.96 -13.48 25.71
N GLN A 3 -66.15 -13.17 27.01
CA GLN A 3 -66.42 -14.06 28.17
C GLN A 3 -65.46 -15.28 28.21
N GLN A 4 -64.81 -15.70 29.30
CA GLN A 4 -64.73 -15.31 30.73
C GLN A 4 -63.48 -16.02 31.33
N CYS A 5 -62.96 -15.83 32.57
CA CYS A 5 -63.32 -15.05 33.76
C CYS A 5 -62.06 -14.82 34.65
N GLU A 6 -62.21 -14.14 35.80
CA GLU A 6 -61.30 -14.29 36.97
C GLU A 6 -61.66 -15.55 37.80
N PRO A 7 -60.87 -15.93 38.84
CA PRO A 7 -61.38 -15.62 40.19
C PRO A 7 -60.34 -15.38 41.32
N THR A 8 -60.57 -14.29 42.07
CA THR A 8 -60.77 -14.23 43.54
C THR A 8 -59.62 -14.45 44.54
N GLU A 9 -59.54 -13.52 45.49
CA GLU A 9 -58.73 -13.49 46.71
C GLU A 9 -58.95 -14.68 47.68
N ARG A 10 -57.95 -14.97 48.53
CA ARG A 10 -58.26 -15.40 49.90
C ARG A 10 -57.19 -15.03 50.94
N ILE A 11 -57.69 -14.59 52.09
CA ILE A 11 -57.00 -14.13 53.30
C ILE A 11 -56.47 -15.33 54.11
N GLY A 12 -55.30 -15.20 54.78
CA GLY A 12 -54.89 -16.19 55.80
C GLY A 12 -53.48 -16.07 56.40
N ASN A 13 -53.36 -15.29 57.48
CA ASN A 13 -52.52 -15.51 58.68
C ASN A 13 -50.99 -15.80 58.61
N ASP A 14 -50.24 -14.79 59.06
CA ASP A 14 -49.55 -14.74 60.39
C ASP A 14 -48.19 -15.47 60.66
N THR A 15 -47.42 -14.83 61.55
CA THR A 15 -46.30 -15.31 62.41
C THR A 15 -44.82 -15.27 61.95
N SER A 16 -43.97 -14.84 62.91
CA SER A 16 -42.48 -14.79 63.00
C SER A 16 -41.71 -13.88 62.03
N MET A 17 -40.88 -12.90 62.44
CA MET A 17 -39.86 -12.83 63.50
C MET A 17 -38.70 -13.84 63.36
N THR A 18 -37.76 -13.56 62.43
CA THR A 18 -36.34 -13.92 62.56
C THR A 18 -35.46 -12.91 61.82
N ASP A 19 -34.37 -12.49 62.46
CA ASP A 19 -33.33 -11.63 61.88
C ASP A 19 -32.72 -12.19 60.59
N HIS A 20 -32.60 -11.37 59.55
CA HIS A 20 -31.57 -11.55 58.53
C HIS A 20 -30.91 -10.22 58.13
N SER A 21 -29.75 -10.01 58.79
CA SER A 21 -28.64 -9.13 58.44
C SER A 21 -28.62 -8.64 56.99
N ALA A 22 -28.65 -7.31 56.81
CA ALA A 22 -28.52 -6.66 55.52
C ALA A 22 -27.12 -6.87 54.94
N LYS A 23 -26.96 -7.88 54.07
CA LYS A 23 -25.78 -8.00 53.20
C LYS A 23 -25.74 -6.80 52.26
N LEU A 24 -24.71 -5.98 52.42
CA LEU A 24 -24.34 -4.95 51.45
C LEU A 24 -24.20 -5.59 50.05
N PRO A 25 -24.57 -4.88 48.97
CA PRO A 25 -24.33 -5.37 47.62
C PRO A 25 -22.83 -5.66 47.44
N PRO A 26 -22.45 -6.72 46.70
CA PRO A 26 -21.06 -7.03 46.46
C PRO A 26 -20.38 -5.81 45.83
N THR A 27 -19.30 -5.35 46.45
CA THR A 27 -18.43 -4.30 45.91
C THR A 27 -18.03 -4.67 44.50
N THR A 28 -18.33 -3.79 43.54
CA THR A 28 -17.94 -3.94 42.14
C THR A 28 -16.44 -4.11 42.06
N GLU A 29 -15.97 -5.32 41.76
CA GLU A 29 -14.55 -5.56 41.51
C GLU A 29 -14.17 -4.83 40.23
N ASN A 30 -13.23 -3.88 40.33
CA ASN A 30 -12.67 -3.22 39.16
C ASN A 30 -11.79 -4.23 38.40
N THR A 31 -12.39 -4.95 37.47
CA THR A 31 -11.68 -5.83 36.53
C THR A 31 -10.77 -4.96 35.67
N SER A 32 -9.49 -4.86 36.04
CA SER A 32 -8.49 -4.17 35.24
C SER A 32 -8.35 -4.88 33.90
N LEU A 33 -8.83 -4.25 32.82
CA LEU A 33 -8.57 -4.75 31.46
C LEU A 33 -7.06 -4.89 31.27
N THR A 34 -6.62 -6.03 30.75
CA THR A 34 -5.22 -6.20 30.38
C THR A 34 -4.95 -5.50 29.04
N MET A 35 -3.69 -5.17 28.78
CA MET A 35 -3.28 -4.65 27.46
C MET A 35 -3.65 -5.62 26.32
N LEU A 36 -3.66 -6.94 26.60
CA LEU A 36 -4.06 -7.98 25.66
C LEU A 36 -5.56 -7.90 25.33
N ASP A 37 -6.41 -7.62 26.31
CA ASP A 37 -7.86 -7.44 26.09
C ASP A 37 -8.14 -6.20 25.22
N VAL A 38 -7.42 -5.10 25.45
CA VAL A 38 -7.50 -3.88 24.63
C VAL A 38 -7.06 -4.17 23.20
N MET A 39 -5.93 -4.85 23.00
CA MET A 39 -5.45 -5.24 21.67
C MET A 39 -6.45 -6.17 20.95
N GLN A 40 -7.00 -7.17 21.65
CA GLN A 40 -7.96 -8.10 21.06
C GLN A 40 -9.29 -7.41 20.73
N ALA A 41 -9.73 -6.44 21.54
CA ALA A 41 -10.88 -5.59 21.21
C ALA A 41 -10.63 -4.73 19.95
N ARG A 42 -9.45 -4.11 19.82
CA ARG A 42 -9.07 -3.33 18.62
C ARG A 42 -8.90 -4.20 17.36
N LEU A 43 -8.47 -5.46 17.49
CA LEU A 43 -8.43 -6.41 16.38
C LEU A 43 -9.83 -6.83 15.92
N LEU A 44 -10.75 -7.09 16.85
CA LEU A 44 -12.17 -7.33 16.53
C LEU A 44 -12.80 -6.09 15.88
N GLU A 45 -12.49 -4.90 16.41
CA GLU A 45 -12.89 -3.64 15.82
C GLU A 45 -12.40 -3.54 14.36
N PHE A 46 -11.13 -3.85 14.10
CA PHE A 46 -10.58 -3.84 12.73
C PHE A 46 -11.19 -4.89 11.79
N GLN A 47 -11.56 -6.07 12.31
CA GLN A 47 -12.19 -7.13 11.53
C GLN A 47 -13.61 -6.77 11.09
N PHE A 48 -14.39 -6.10 11.96
CA PHE A 48 -15.83 -5.87 11.76
C PHE A 48 -16.23 -4.43 11.44
N GLN A 49 -15.39 -3.43 11.71
CA GLN A 49 -15.64 -2.04 11.30
C GLN A 49 -15.15 -1.76 9.87
N ASN A 50 -15.86 -0.84 9.23
CA ASN A 50 -15.56 -0.37 7.88
C ASN A 50 -14.39 0.64 7.91
N HIS A 51 -13.19 0.19 8.24
CA HIS A 51 -11.99 0.98 8.04
C HIS A 51 -11.72 1.14 6.54
N SER A 52 -12.00 2.33 6.03
CA SER A 52 -11.82 2.75 4.64
C SER A 52 -10.53 2.19 4.03
N LEU A 53 -10.65 1.41 2.96
CA LEU A 53 -9.46 0.97 2.21
C LEU A 53 -8.79 2.17 1.55
N ARG A 54 -7.47 2.14 1.44
CA ARG A 54 -6.64 3.11 0.70
C ARG A 54 -6.06 2.38 -0.52
N ILE A 55 -6.45 2.77 -1.73
CA ILE A 55 -6.12 2.07 -2.97
C ILE A 55 -5.29 2.99 -3.86
N SER A 56 -4.06 2.60 -4.23
CA SER A 56 -3.28 3.37 -5.21
C SER A 56 -3.99 3.35 -6.56
N ALA A 57 -4.11 4.50 -7.23
CA ALA A 57 -4.67 4.63 -8.58
C ALA A 57 -4.01 3.66 -9.59
N SER A 58 -2.72 3.37 -9.41
CA SER A 58 -1.96 2.40 -10.23
C SER A 58 -2.40 0.94 -10.06
N ASN A 59 -3.10 0.60 -8.97
CA ASN A 59 -3.64 -0.73 -8.69
C ASN A 59 -5.11 -0.88 -9.11
N VAL A 60 -5.86 0.19 -9.31
CA VAL A 60 -7.29 0.14 -9.68
C VAL A 60 -7.52 -0.64 -10.98
N ALA A 61 -6.68 -0.42 -12.00
CA ALA A 61 -6.75 -1.19 -13.24
C ALA A 61 -6.58 -2.70 -13.03
N ALA A 62 -5.76 -3.11 -12.04
CA ALA A 62 -5.62 -4.50 -11.68
C ALA A 62 -6.89 -5.02 -11.00
N MET A 63 -7.38 -4.29 -9.98
CA MET A 63 -8.58 -4.65 -9.21
C MET A 63 -9.87 -4.66 -10.05
N ALA A 64 -9.88 -4.04 -11.23
CA ALA A 64 -10.97 -4.09 -12.20
C ALA A 64 -10.79 -5.13 -13.34
N GLY A 65 -9.69 -5.91 -13.32
CA GLY A 65 -9.42 -6.99 -14.28
C GLY A 65 -8.70 -6.57 -15.57
N TYR A 66 -8.02 -5.41 -15.59
CA TYR A 66 -7.37 -4.83 -16.78
C TYR A 66 -5.82 -4.79 -16.72
N HIS A 67 -5.19 -5.46 -15.75
CA HIS A 67 -3.74 -5.47 -15.60
C HIS A 67 -3.16 -6.91 -15.67
N PRO A 68 -2.62 -7.34 -16.82
CA PRO A 68 -2.22 -8.74 -17.07
C PRO A 68 -0.86 -9.14 -16.48
N TYR A 69 -0.35 -8.37 -15.51
CA TYR A 69 0.99 -8.53 -14.93
C TYR A 69 1.02 -8.33 -13.41
N LYS A 70 -0.09 -7.92 -12.79
CA LYS A 70 -0.18 -7.73 -11.34
C LYS A 70 -0.63 -9.04 -10.69
N ASN A 71 0.04 -9.38 -9.59
CA ASN A 71 -0.34 -10.48 -8.71
C ASN A 71 -1.56 -10.04 -7.88
N LEU A 72 -2.78 -10.39 -8.32
CA LEU A 72 -4.00 -9.97 -7.63
C LEU A 72 -4.19 -10.65 -6.26
N PRO A 73 -3.87 -11.94 -6.06
CA PRO A 73 -3.90 -12.54 -4.72
C PRO A 73 -2.98 -11.82 -3.71
N GLU A 74 -1.79 -11.39 -4.14
CA GLU A 74 -0.89 -10.59 -3.28
C GLU A 74 -1.47 -9.19 -2.98
N LEU A 75 -2.07 -8.52 -3.96
CA LEU A 75 -2.75 -7.25 -3.75
C LEU A 75 -3.98 -7.39 -2.83
N LEU A 76 -4.74 -8.49 -2.95
CA LEU A 76 -5.86 -8.83 -2.07
C LEU A 76 -5.36 -8.99 -0.63
N LEU A 77 -4.27 -9.74 -0.43
CA LEU A 77 -3.63 -9.93 0.86
C LEU A 77 -3.18 -8.59 1.47
N GLN A 78 -2.52 -7.72 0.70
CA GLN A 78 -2.11 -6.37 1.14
C GLN A 78 -3.31 -5.52 1.60
N LEU A 79 -4.47 -5.64 0.93
CA LEU A 79 -5.67 -4.87 1.26
C LEU A 79 -6.43 -5.43 2.47
N VAL A 80 -6.53 -6.76 2.60
CA VAL A 80 -7.15 -7.41 3.78
C VAL A 80 -6.43 -6.98 5.06
N TYR A 81 -5.09 -6.98 5.04
CA TYR A 81 -4.22 -6.66 6.17
C TYR A 81 -3.64 -5.24 6.13
N GLN A 82 -4.34 -4.30 5.51
CA GLN A 82 -3.88 -2.92 5.37
C GLN A 82 -3.83 -2.14 6.71
N GLY A 83 -2.81 -1.30 6.87
CA GLY A 83 -2.65 -0.37 8.00
C GLY A 83 -2.06 -1.04 9.26
N HIS A 84 -1.94 -0.27 10.34
CA HIS A 84 -1.29 -0.75 11.57
C HIS A 84 -1.97 -2.01 12.14
N TRP A 85 -3.29 -1.94 12.32
CA TRP A 85 -4.10 -3.04 12.87
C TRP A 85 -4.19 -4.23 11.92
N GLY A 86 -4.17 -3.99 10.60
CA GLY A 86 -4.06 -5.05 9.61
C GLY A 86 -2.75 -5.83 9.71
N GLY A 87 -1.62 -5.13 9.90
CA GLY A 87 -0.33 -5.77 10.16
C GLY A 87 -0.29 -6.58 11.46
N ALA A 88 -0.93 -6.09 12.52
CA ALA A 88 -1.08 -6.83 13.78
C ALA A 88 -1.98 -8.08 13.63
N LEU A 89 -3.06 -7.97 12.86
CA LEU A 89 -3.93 -9.11 12.53
C LEU A 89 -3.18 -10.16 11.70
N LEU A 90 -2.42 -9.72 10.69
CA LEU A 90 -1.57 -10.60 9.86
C LEU A 90 -0.54 -11.36 10.70
N GLN A 91 0.10 -10.68 11.66
CA GLN A 91 1.04 -11.32 12.58
C GLN A 91 0.36 -12.39 13.44
N LYS A 92 -0.84 -12.10 13.98
CA LYS A 92 -1.64 -13.06 14.75
C LYS A 92 -2.03 -14.28 13.91
N ASP A 93 -2.60 -14.05 12.73
CA ASP A 93 -3.08 -15.12 11.87
C ASP A 93 -1.93 -15.98 11.33
N ALA A 94 -0.78 -15.37 11.00
CA ALA A 94 0.45 -16.08 10.65
C ALA A 94 0.97 -16.95 11.81
N GLN A 95 0.98 -16.43 13.05
CA GLN A 95 1.37 -17.21 14.23
C GLN A 95 0.46 -18.42 14.48
N LEU A 96 -0.86 -18.26 14.32
CA LEU A 96 -1.84 -19.34 14.44
C LEU A 96 -1.64 -20.44 13.40
N LEU A 97 -1.20 -20.07 12.19
CA LEU A 97 -0.88 -21.00 11.10
C LEU A 97 0.57 -21.54 11.15
N GLY A 98 1.39 -21.11 12.11
CA GLY A 98 2.81 -21.49 12.19
C GLY A 98 3.67 -20.89 11.06
N LEU A 99 3.21 -19.85 10.40
CA LEU A 99 3.90 -19.16 9.30
C LEU A 99 4.92 -18.15 9.84
N THR A 100 6.05 -18.05 9.16
CA THR A 100 7.06 -17.01 9.44
C THR A 100 6.92 -15.87 8.43
N MET A 101 6.64 -14.67 8.95
CA MET A 101 6.56 -13.44 8.17
C MET A 101 7.94 -12.97 7.72
N ILE A 102 8.13 -12.72 6.42
CA ILE A 102 9.38 -12.18 5.86
C ILE A 102 9.03 -11.12 4.81
N THR A 103 9.57 -9.90 4.95
CA THR A 103 9.35 -8.85 3.94
C THR A 103 10.06 -9.18 2.62
N PRO A 104 9.61 -8.67 1.46
CA PRO A 104 10.30 -8.89 0.18
C PRO A 104 11.78 -8.45 0.21
N GLN A 105 12.10 -7.38 0.93
CA GLN A 105 13.48 -6.90 1.06
C GLN A 105 14.33 -7.79 1.99
N GLU A 106 13.76 -8.34 3.07
CA GLU A 106 14.45 -9.33 3.90
C GLU A 106 14.64 -10.65 3.17
N ALA A 107 13.63 -11.13 2.42
CA ALA A 107 13.73 -12.31 1.58
C ALA A 107 14.84 -12.14 0.54
N LEU A 108 14.86 -11.01 -0.18
CA LEU A 108 15.92 -10.67 -1.12
C LEU A 108 17.31 -10.61 -0.45
N ASN A 109 17.41 -10.01 0.74
CA ASN A 109 18.67 -9.95 1.50
C ASN A 109 19.13 -11.32 2.00
N ALA A 110 18.21 -12.18 2.44
CA ALA A 110 18.48 -13.54 2.89
C ALA A 110 18.97 -14.41 1.73
N LEU A 111 18.32 -14.31 0.56
CA LEU A 111 18.75 -14.96 -0.68
C LEU A 111 20.13 -14.44 -1.15
N ALA A 112 20.36 -13.13 -1.10
CA ALA A 112 21.65 -12.53 -1.43
C ALA A 112 22.77 -13.01 -0.50
N LYS A 113 22.49 -13.13 0.81
CA LYS A 113 23.41 -13.67 1.82
C LYS A 113 23.68 -15.16 1.60
N LYS A 114 22.64 -15.96 1.32
CA LYS A 114 22.77 -17.40 0.99
C LYS A 114 23.64 -17.62 -0.25
N ALA A 115 23.54 -16.72 -1.24
CA ALA A 115 24.32 -16.77 -2.47
C ALA A 115 25.66 -16.00 -2.44
N GLY A 116 26.06 -15.44 -1.29
CA GLY A 116 27.36 -14.77 -1.13
C GLY A 116 27.52 -13.42 -1.86
N VAL A 117 26.41 -12.76 -2.22
CA VAL A 117 26.39 -11.51 -3.01
C VAL A 117 25.71 -10.32 -2.32
N ASP A 118 25.45 -10.41 -1.01
CA ASP A 118 24.77 -9.36 -0.23
C ASP A 118 25.47 -7.99 -0.28
N LYS A 119 26.81 -7.97 -0.30
CA LYS A 119 27.60 -6.75 -0.43
C LYS A 119 27.43 -6.14 -1.83
N THR A 120 27.59 -6.96 -2.87
CA THR A 120 27.44 -6.57 -4.28
C THR A 120 26.03 -6.05 -4.56
N LEU A 121 24.99 -6.68 -3.99
CA LEU A 121 23.61 -6.23 -4.10
C LEU A 121 23.41 -4.84 -3.47
N ARG A 122 23.93 -4.62 -2.26
CA ARG A 122 23.82 -3.32 -1.57
C ARG A 122 24.56 -2.21 -2.34
N GLU A 123 25.75 -2.49 -2.84
CA GLU A 123 26.53 -1.56 -3.67
C GLU A 123 25.83 -1.26 -5.00
N ALA A 124 25.24 -2.28 -5.65
CA ALA A 124 24.45 -2.15 -6.86
C ALA A 124 23.21 -1.26 -6.65
N LEU A 125 22.37 -1.56 -5.65
CA LEU A 125 21.17 -0.77 -5.36
C LEU A 125 21.52 0.67 -4.94
N GLN A 126 22.61 0.87 -4.19
CA GLN A 126 23.10 2.22 -3.88
C GLN A 126 23.60 2.96 -5.12
N THR A 127 24.18 2.27 -6.10
CA THR A 127 24.63 2.84 -7.37
C THR A 127 23.46 3.31 -8.23
N VAL A 128 22.36 2.53 -8.28
CA VAL A 128 21.10 2.96 -8.93
C VAL A 128 20.51 4.16 -8.19
N LYS A 129 20.34 4.09 -6.86
CA LYS A 129 19.79 5.20 -6.03
C LYS A 129 20.58 6.50 -6.13
N ARG A 130 21.86 6.45 -6.51
CA ARG A 130 22.74 7.63 -6.76
C ARG A 130 22.65 8.17 -8.19
N GLY A 131 21.83 7.58 -9.08
CA GLY A 131 21.69 8.01 -10.48
C GLY A 131 22.86 7.68 -11.39
N LYS A 132 23.83 6.88 -10.93
CA LYS A 132 24.99 6.48 -11.76
C LYS A 132 24.63 5.56 -12.92
N VAL A 133 23.47 4.89 -12.83
CA VAL A 133 22.93 4.02 -13.89
C VAL A 133 22.08 4.88 -14.83
N THR A 134 22.69 5.46 -15.86
CA THR A 134 22.01 6.41 -16.77
C THR A 134 21.29 5.74 -17.95
N THR A 135 21.71 4.54 -18.37
CA THR A 135 21.14 3.82 -19.52
C THR A 135 20.55 2.46 -19.15
N ILE A 136 19.65 1.96 -19.99
CA ILE A 136 19.00 0.66 -19.86
C ILE A 136 20.04 -0.45 -19.91
N GLU A 137 21.05 -0.34 -20.78
CA GLU A 137 22.13 -1.31 -20.92
C GLU A 137 22.95 -1.43 -19.63
N LYS A 138 23.27 -0.30 -18.96
CA LYS A 138 23.91 -0.32 -17.62
C LYS A 138 23.02 -0.99 -16.57
N ALA A 139 21.71 -0.71 -16.58
CA ALA A 139 20.76 -1.34 -15.66
C ALA A 139 20.62 -2.86 -15.91
N GLN A 140 20.62 -3.29 -17.19
CA GLN A 140 20.61 -4.68 -17.59
C GLN A 140 21.92 -5.38 -17.22
N ALA A 141 23.08 -4.76 -17.46
CA ALA A 141 24.38 -5.28 -17.05
C ALA A 141 24.48 -5.48 -15.54
N LEU A 142 23.93 -4.56 -14.75
CA LEU A 142 23.84 -4.69 -13.29
C LEU A 142 22.97 -5.88 -12.87
N LYS A 143 21.78 -6.01 -13.48
CA LYS A 143 20.89 -7.17 -13.26
C LYS A 143 21.55 -8.49 -13.65
N SER A 144 22.21 -8.57 -14.81
CA SER A 144 22.93 -9.78 -15.27
C SER A 144 24.15 -10.12 -14.41
N THR A 145 24.82 -9.11 -13.82
CA THR A 145 25.95 -9.31 -12.89
C THR A 145 25.46 -9.97 -11.60
N LEU A 146 24.39 -9.44 -11.02
CA LEU A 146 23.73 -10.01 -9.84
C LEU A 146 23.10 -11.37 -10.16
N ALA A 147 22.49 -11.51 -11.34
CA ALA A 147 21.91 -12.75 -11.85
C ALA A 147 22.90 -13.63 -12.65
N SER A 148 24.17 -13.67 -12.24
CA SER A 148 25.20 -14.50 -12.88
C SER A 148 25.09 -15.99 -12.48
N GLN A 149 25.66 -16.89 -13.31
CA GLN A 149 25.61 -18.34 -13.08
C GLN A 149 26.22 -18.79 -11.74
N GLU A 150 27.17 -18.03 -11.17
CA GLU A 150 27.78 -18.37 -9.88
C GLU A 150 26.75 -18.27 -8.75
N VAL A 151 25.95 -17.22 -8.75
CA VAL A 151 24.87 -17.00 -7.77
C VAL A 151 23.81 -18.11 -7.88
N LYS A 152 23.53 -18.56 -9.10
CA LYS A 152 22.62 -19.70 -9.37
C LYS A 152 23.11 -21.03 -8.77
N ARG A 153 24.41 -21.22 -8.51
CA ARG A 153 24.94 -22.47 -7.91
C ARG A 153 24.62 -22.61 -6.42
N HIS A 154 24.33 -21.50 -5.74
CA HIS A 154 24.11 -21.47 -4.28
C HIS A 154 22.63 -21.48 -3.88
N LEU A 155 21.72 -21.34 -4.85
CA LEU A 155 20.28 -21.25 -4.64
C LEU A 155 19.58 -22.43 -5.35
N SER A 156 18.49 -22.92 -4.75
CA SER A 156 17.58 -23.81 -5.47
C SER A 156 16.94 -23.09 -6.67
N PRO A 157 16.41 -23.79 -7.69
CA PRO A 157 15.78 -23.14 -8.85
C PRO A 157 14.68 -22.13 -8.49
N ARG A 158 13.90 -22.42 -7.45
CA ARG A 158 12.85 -21.53 -6.91
C ARG A 158 13.44 -20.28 -6.25
N GLU A 159 14.39 -20.47 -5.33
CA GLU A 159 15.09 -19.36 -4.65
C GLU A 159 15.85 -18.47 -5.64
N TRP A 160 16.39 -19.07 -6.70
CA TRP A 160 17.05 -18.36 -7.78
C TRP A 160 16.08 -17.43 -8.53
N GLU A 161 14.88 -17.93 -8.86
CA GLU A 161 13.88 -17.12 -9.54
C GLU A 161 13.39 -15.97 -8.67
N GLN A 162 13.09 -16.24 -7.39
CA GLN A 162 12.74 -15.21 -6.40
C GLN A 162 13.83 -14.15 -6.25
N PHE A 163 15.11 -14.57 -6.18
CA PHE A 163 16.24 -13.64 -6.13
C PHE A 163 16.35 -12.80 -7.41
N ARG A 164 16.25 -13.44 -8.58
CA ARG A 164 16.32 -12.77 -9.90
C ARG A 164 15.22 -11.71 -10.05
N GLU A 165 13.99 -12.06 -9.67
CA GLU A 165 12.85 -11.17 -9.76
C GLU A 165 12.91 -10.02 -8.73
N GLY A 166 13.33 -10.32 -7.49
CA GLY A 166 13.58 -9.29 -6.47
C GLY A 166 14.67 -8.30 -6.88
N VAL A 167 15.78 -8.78 -7.45
CA VAL A 167 16.83 -7.93 -8.05
C VAL A 167 16.26 -7.09 -9.20
N ARG A 168 15.48 -7.70 -10.10
CA ARG A 168 14.89 -7.01 -11.25
C ARG A 168 13.99 -5.87 -10.80
N SER A 169 13.03 -6.16 -9.91
CA SER A 169 12.09 -5.20 -9.35
C SER A 169 12.82 -4.04 -8.64
N ALA A 170 13.76 -4.36 -7.75
CA ALA A 170 14.51 -3.35 -7.01
C ALA A 170 15.37 -2.44 -7.92
N VAL A 171 16.01 -2.99 -8.97
CA VAL A 171 16.78 -2.17 -9.93
C VAL A 171 15.84 -1.34 -10.81
N ASP A 172 14.78 -1.92 -11.37
CA ASP A 172 13.87 -1.24 -12.30
C ASP A 172 13.12 -0.09 -11.59
N THR A 173 12.65 -0.30 -10.35
CA THR A 173 11.96 0.73 -9.56
C THR A 173 12.88 1.89 -9.20
N ASN A 174 14.09 1.62 -8.68
CA ASN A 174 15.04 2.68 -8.33
C ASN A 174 15.53 3.45 -9.58
N TYR A 175 15.68 2.77 -10.72
CA TYR A 175 16.01 3.41 -11.99
C TYR A 175 14.87 4.34 -12.45
N GLY A 176 13.62 3.87 -12.35
CA GLY A 176 12.41 4.65 -12.64
C GLY A 176 12.38 6.00 -11.90
N VAL A 177 12.47 5.93 -10.57
CA VAL A 177 12.38 7.10 -9.66
C VAL A 177 13.47 8.14 -9.95
N VAL A 178 14.72 7.72 -10.20
CA VAL A 178 15.82 8.67 -10.39
C VAL A 178 15.75 9.40 -11.75
N HIS A 179 15.19 8.77 -12.78
CA HIS A 179 15.12 9.34 -14.14
C HIS A 179 13.82 10.10 -14.46
N GLU A 180 12.90 10.18 -13.50
CA GLU A 180 11.59 10.82 -13.62
C GLU A 180 11.68 12.32 -13.91
N ASN A 181 12.40 13.10 -13.09
CA ASN A 181 12.57 14.54 -13.30
C ASN A 181 13.24 14.86 -14.64
N ALA A 182 14.24 14.05 -15.02
CA ALA A 182 14.94 14.18 -16.30
C ALA A 182 14.07 13.75 -17.50
N ALA A 183 12.94 13.05 -17.30
CA ALA A 183 11.95 12.82 -18.34
C ALA A 183 11.01 14.02 -18.50
N LEU A 184 10.57 14.63 -17.39
CA LEU A 184 9.80 15.89 -17.42
C LEU A 184 10.60 17.01 -18.10
N ASP A 185 11.91 17.10 -17.88
CA ASP A 185 12.78 18.08 -18.54
C ASP A 185 12.85 17.91 -20.06
N GLU A 186 12.98 16.68 -20.55
CA GLU A 186 12.95 16.38 -22.00
C GLU A 186 11.55 16.56 -22.59
N TYR A 187 10.50 16.29 -21.82
CA TYR A 187 9.11 16.48 -22.24
C TYR A 187 8.79 17.96 -22.44
N GLN A 188 9.17 18.84 -21.51
CA GLN A 188 9.03 20.30 -21.67
C GLN A 188 9.71 20.80 -22.95
N LYS A 189 10.93 20.30 -23.25
CA LYS A 189 11.67 20.65 -24.48
C LYS A 189 10.96 20.16 -25.74
N LEU A 190 10.26 19.02 -25.66
CA LEU A 190 9.54 18.41 -26.78
C LEU A 190 8.20 19.11 -27.06
N CYS A 191 7.42 19.43 -26.03
CA CYS A 191 6.10 20.05 -26.19
C CYS A 191 6.15 21.59 -26.28
N GLY A 192 7.21 22.22 -25.78
CA GLY A 192 7.35 23.68 -25.73
C GLY A 192 6.65 24.35 -24.54
N TRP A 193 6.01 23.57 -23.66
CA TRP A 193 5.27 24.07 -22.50
C TRP A 193 6.01 23.75 -21.19
N PRO A 194 6.03 24.67 -20.20
CA PRO A 194 6.55 24.37 -18.87
C PRO A 194 5.61 23.40 -18.13
N VAL A 195 6.19 22.51 -17.32
CA VAL A 195 5.45 21.71 -16.33
C VAL A 195 5.35 22.56 -15.07
N SER A 196 4.13 23.07 -14.80
CA SER A 196 3.83 24.04 -13.72
C SER A 196 3.91 23.40 -12.33
N GLU A 197 3.50 22.14 -12.18
CA GLU A 197 3.70 21.35 -10.97
C GLU A 197 4.50 20.08 -11.25
N ARG A 198 5.43 19.72 -10.36
CA ARG A 198 6.22 18.48 -10.44
C ARG A 198 6.11 17.69 -9.16
N ASN A 199 5.98 16.37 -9.27
CA ASN A 199 5.73 15.48 -8.13
C ASN A 199 4.55 16.01 -7.30
N ALA A 200 3.41 16.20 -7.97
CA ALA A 200 2.25 16.86 -7.39
C ALA A 200 1.78 16.16 -6.10
N ALA A 201 1.11 16.91 -5.24
CA ALA A 201 0.67 16.40 -3.94
C ALA A 201 -0.17 15.12 -4.12
N ILE A 202 0.04 14.15 -3.22
CA ILE A 202 -0.83 12.97 -3.17
C ILE A 202 -2.24 13.47 -2.85
N ARG A 203 -3.20 13.20 -3.73
CA ARG A 203 -4.62 13.44 -3.53
C ARG A 203 -5.31 12.18 -3.03
N SER A 204 -6.41 12.38 -2.31
CA SER A 204 -7.31 11.34 -1.83
C SER A 204 -8.70 11.58 -2.39
N TRP A 205 -9.27 10.58 -3.06
CA TRP A 205 -10.62 10.61 -3.62
C TRP A 205 -11.49 9.61 -2.87
N ALA A 206 -12.45 10.11 -2.09
CA ALA A 206 -13.30 9.31 -1.21
C ALA A 206 -14.54 8.78 -1.93
N PHE A 207 -14.90 7.52 -1.67
CA PHE A 207 -16.11 6.85 -2.16
C PHE A 207 -16.91 6.33 -0.97
N ALA A 208 -18.23 6.43 -0.99
CA ALA A 208 -19.10 5.87 0.05
C ALA A 208 -19.80 4.59 -0.45
N ARG A 209 -20.54 3.87 0.39
CA ARG A 209 -21.24 2.64 -0.04
C ARG A 209 -22.40 3.01 -0.94
N SER A 210 -22.76 2.12 -1.86
CA SER A 210 -23.98 2.26 -2.65
C SER A 210 -25.24 2.22 -1.78
N GLU A 211 -25.18 1.58 -0.61
CA GLU A 211 -26.26 1.52 0.37
C GLU A 211 -26.43 2.81 1.20
N ASP A 212 -25.40 3.67 1.26
CA ASP A 212 -25.42 4.92 2.03
C ASP A 212 -26.27 6.01 1.34
N PHE A 213 -26.69 5.79 0.09
CA PHE A 213 -27.50 6.73 -0.71
C PHE A 213 -28.81 6.07 -1.14
N THR A 214 -29.93 6.63 -0.68
CA THR A 214 -31.27 6.09 -0.94
C THR A 214 -31.83 6.43 -2.31
N ASP A 215 -31.36 7.50 -2.95
CA ASP A 215 -32.09 8.14 -4.06
C ASP A 215 -31.29 8.26 -5.37
N GLU A 216 -29.96 8.31 -5.34
CA GLU A 216 -29.11 8.21 -6.55
C GLU A 216 -27.85 7.36 -6.29
N PRO A 217 -27.38 6.58 -7.28
CA PRO A 217 -26.14 5.82 -7.15
C PRO A 217 -24.95 6.78 -7.04
N ASP A 218 -24.03 6.51 -6.10
CA ASP A 218 -22.76 7.25 -5.99
C ASP A 218 -21.86 7.01 -7.22
N MET A 219 -22.06 7.86 -8.23
CA MET A 219 -21.27 7.97 -9.45
C MET A 219 -19.84 8.49 -9.19
N GLY A 220 -19.50 8.84 -7.95
CA GLY A 220 -18.31 9.62 -7.60
C GLY A 220 -18.47 11.11 -7.92
N ASP A 221 -19.70 11.60 -8.03
CA ASP A 221 -20.00 12.95 -8.51
C ASP A 221 -19.49 14.04 -7.55
N LEU A 222 -18.36 14.63 -7.96
CA LEU A 222 -18.00 16.03 -7.75
C LEU A 222 -17.67 16.49 -6.32
N LYS A 223 -17.33 15.56 -5.41
CA LYS A 223 -16.32 15.87 -4.38
C LYS A 223 -14.93 15.64 -4.97
N THR A 224 -14.35 16.69 -5.53
CA THR A 224 -12.99 16.72 -6.10
C THR A 224 -11.98 16.13 -5.11
N ALA A 225 -11.00 15.37 -5.62
CA ALA A 225 -10.04 14.71 -4.75
C ALA A 225 -9.19 15.74 -4.00
N VAL A 226 -9.18 15.63 -2.67
CA VAL A 226 -8.54 16.63 -1.79
C VAL A 226 -7.06 16.27 -1.62
N PRO A 227 -6.12 17.23 -1.70
CA PRO A 227 -4.73 17.00 -1.32
C PRO A 227 -4.63 16.45 0.11
N ILE A 228 -3.83 15.41 0.35
CA ILE A 228 -3.78 14.75 1.66
C ILE A 228 -3.43 15.73 2.80
N LYS A 229 -2.52 16.68 2.58
CA LYS A 229 -2.18 17.73 3.56
C LYS A 229 -3.34 18.66 3.91
N GLU A 230 -4.25 18.88 2.97
CA GLU A 230 -5.46 19.68 3.20
C GLU A 230 -6.51 18.84 3.92
N ALA A 231 -6.65 17.56 3.54
CA ALA A 231 -7.49 16.59 4.25
C ALA A 231 -7.06 16.36 5.71
N GLU A 232 -5.75 16.35 5.99
CA GLU A 232 -5.17 16.37 7.34
C GLU A 232 -5.52 17.64 8.12
N SER A 233 -5.70 18.78 7.43
CA SER A 233 -6.02 20.08 8.03
C SER A 233 -7.52 20.34 8.23
N LEU A 234 -8.39 19.51 7.65
CA LEU A 234 -9.81 19.56 7.95
C LEU A 234 -10.02 19.21 9.43
N PRO A 235 -10.88 19.95 10.17
CA PRO A 235 -10.98 19.78 11.61
C PRO A 235 -11.48 18.38 11.99
N VAL A 236 -10.52 17.55 12.42
CA VAL A 236 -10.74 16.42 13.32
C VAL A 236 -11.09 17.01 14.69
N ARG A 237 -12.03 16.35 15.39
CA ARG A 237 -12.66 16.75 16.67
C ARG A 237 -11.85 17.77 17.50
N PRO A 238 -12.45 18.92 17.87
CA PRO A 238 -12.05 19.58 19.10
C PRO A 238 -12.31 18.62 20.26
N THR A 239 -11.26 18.18 20.95
CA THR A 239 -11.42 17.70 22.33
C THR A 239 -11.64 18.92 23.22
N GLU A 240 -12.81 19.00 23.85
CA GLU A 240 -13.19 20.12 24.71
C GLU A 240 -12.35 20.17 25.99
N HIS A 241 -11.17 20.77 25.96
CA HIS A 241 -10.43 21.17 27.15
C HIS A 241 -10.11 22.67 27.10
N GLY A 242 -10.42 23.35 28.20
CA GLY A 242 -10.50 24.80 28.27
C GLY A 242 -9.16 25.55 28.32
N ASP A 243 -9.29 26.87 28.28
CA ASP A 243 -8.20 27.84 28.17
C ASP A 243 -6.99 27.56 29.09
N CYS A 244 -5.83 27.32 28.47
CA CYS A 244 -4.53 27.34 29.15
C CYS A 244 -3.51 28.19 28.38
N VAL A 245 -2.94 29.17 29.07
CA VAL A 245 -2.01 30.18 28.52
C VAL A 245 -0.67 29.56 28.15
N SER A 246 -0.14 29.91 26.97
CA SER A 246 1.12 29.39 26.45
C SER A 246 2.38 29.90 27.20
N PRO A 247 3.33 29.03 27.57
CA PRO A 247 4.69 29.41 27.93
C PRO A 247 5.70 29.22 26.76
N PRO A 248 6.87 29.90 26.77
CA PRO A 248 7.71 30.03 25.58
C PRO A 248 8.77 28.92 25.40
N ASN A 249 8.79 28.40 24.17
CA ASN A 249 9.97 28.15 23.33
C ASN A 249 11.30 27.80 24.05
N ASN A 250 11.69 26.52 24.07
CA ASN A 250 13.07 26.14 24.38
C ASN A 250 13.60 24.90 23.64
N LYS A 251 14.92 24.94 23.46
CA LYS A 251 15.76 24.15 22.54
C LYS A 251 15.66 22.62 22.70
N LYS A 252 15.67 21.92 21.56
CA LYS A 252 15.81 20.45 21.47
C LYS A 252 17.11 19.97 22.12
N GLN A 253 17.03 19.28 23.26
CA GLN A 253 18.06 18.34 23.70
C GLN A 253 17.69 16.93 23.23
N LYS A 254 18.70 16.16 22.82
CA LYS A 254 18.55 14.83 22.22
C LYS A 254 19.05 13.78 23.21
N THR A 255 18.16 13.26 24.04
CA THR A 255 18.48 12.19 24.99
C THR A 255 18.45 10.84 24.27
N VAL A 256 19.53 10.08 24.36
CA VAL A 256 19.60 8.70 23.88
C VAL A 256 19.19 7.79 25.03
N ILE A 257 18.22 6.90 24.80
CA ILE A 257 17.89 5.81 25.71
C ILE A 257 18.36 4.53 25.05
N ASP A 258 19.32 3.87 25.68
CA ASP A 258 19.81 2.53 25.33
C ASP A 258 18.99 1.51 26.13
N LEU A 259 18.40 0.53 25.44
CA LEU A 259 17.66 -0.58 26.04
C LEU A 259 18.31 -1.91 25.66
N THR A 260 19.51 -2.13 26.21
CA THR A 260 20.11 -3.46 26.31
C THR A 260 19.53 -4.16 27.54
N ILE A 261 18.64 -5.14 27.33
CA ILE A 261 18.22 -6.07 28.39
C ILE A 261 18.64 -7.50 28.02
N VAL A 262 19.30 -8.10 29.01
CA VAL A 262 19.89 -9.44 29.04
C VAL A 262 18.82 -10.52 28.87
N SER A 263 19.09 -11.51 28.01
CA SER A 263 18.35 -12.78 28.02
C SER A 263 19.02 -13.74 29.02
N GLU A 264 18.42 -13.93 30.19
CA GLU A 264 18.83 -15.00 31.10
C GLU A 264 18.34 -16.37 30.61
N THR A 265 19.20 -17.38 30.74
CA THR A 265 18.88 -18.77 30.41
C THR A 265 18.11 -19.44 31.55
N VAL A 266 16.91 -19.95 31.28
CA VAL A 266 16.20 -20.84 32.22
C VAL A 266 16.15 -22.26 31.65
N ASP A 267 16.96 -23.12 32.25
CA ASP A 267 16.88 -24.58 32.10
C ASP A 267 15.63 -25.09 32.83
N SER A 268 14.77 -25.86 32.16
CA SER A 268 13.68 -26.58 32.83
C SER A 268 13.46 -27.97 32.23
N LYS A 269 14.21 -28.95 32.75
CA LYS A 269 13.84 -30.37 32.67
C LYS A 269 12.49 -30.59 33.33
N CYS A 270 11.53 -31.17 32.62
CA CYS A 270 10.40 -31.84 33.24
C CYS A 270 10.23 -33.23 32.63
N LYS A 271 10.28 -34.28 33.47
CA LYS A 271 9.92 -35.64 33.10
C LYS A 271 8.45 -35.84 33.44
N VAL A 272 7.69 -36.45 32.52
CA VAL A 272 6.39 -37.06 32.83
C VAL A 272 6.37 -38.44 32.22
N ASP A 273 6.30 -39.47 33.07
CA ASP A 273 6.10 -40.85 32.64
C ASP A 273 4.60 -41.09 32.39
N ALA A 274 4.26 -41.69 31.24
CA ALA A 274 2.96 -42.29 30.98
C ALA A 274 3.15 -43.58 30.18
N CYS A 275 2.38 -44.62 30.49
CA CYS A 275 2.63 -45.99 30.07
C CYS A 275 1.44 -46.57 29.28
N MET A 276 1.72 -47.60 28.46
CA MET A 276 0.76 -48.44 27.70
C MET A 276 0.17 -47.86 26.39
N PRO A 277 -0.24 -48.71 25.42
CA PRO A 277 0.55 -49.83 24.89
C PRO A 277 0.59 -49.85 23.34
N SER A 278 1.44 -50.74 22.82
CA SER A 278 1.79 -50.93 21.41
C SER A 278 0.64 -51.19 20.41
N SER A 279 0.67 -50.48 19.28
CA SER A 279 0.30 -51.01 17.96
C SER A 279 1.27 -50.49 16.90
N SER A 280 1.96 -51.39 16.21
CA SER A 280 3.08 -51.08 15.31
C SER A 280 2.64 -50.67 13.91
N VAL A 281 2.97 -49.46 13.49
CA VAL A 281 3.12 -49.06 12.08
C VAL A 281 4.37 -48.20 11.96
N GLU A 282 5.38 -48.68 11.23
CA GLU A 282 6.60 -47.91 10.94
C GLU A 282 6.30 -46.83 9.91
N LEU A 283 6.49 -45.56 10.29
CA LEU A 283 6.59 -44.44 9.35
C LEU A 283 7.84 -43.63 9.67
N ASN A 284 8.72 -43.47 8.67
CA ASN A 284 9.99 -42.77 8.79
C ASN A 284 9.77 -41.29 9.14
N ALA A 285 10.17 -40.91 10.36
CA ALA A 285 10.09 -39.54 10.86
C ALA A 285 11.43 -38.80 10.64
N ASP A 286 11.76 -38.52 9.39
CA ASP A 286 12.81 -37.55 9.00
C ASP A 286 12.14 -36.41 8.21
N ARG A 287 11.48 -35.50 8.94
CA ARG A 287 10.98 -34.23 8.42
C ARG A 287 11.59 -33.09 9.21
N SER A 288 12.61 -32.45 8.62
CA SER A 288 13.06 -31.12 9.02
C SER A 288 11.87 -30.14 9.04
N PRO A 289 11.86 -29.14 9.94
CA PRO A 289 10.82 -28.12 9.94
C PRO A 289 10.78 -27.41 8.58
N LEU A 290 9.59 -27.37 7.98
CA LEU A 290 9.36 -26.72 6.68
C LEU A 290 9.50 -25.21 6.85
N SER A 291 10.63 -24.67 6.41
CA SER A 291 10.84 -23.22 6.22
C SER A 291 9.96 -22.74 5.05
N VAL A 292 8.68 -22.47 5.32
CA VAL A 292 7.76 -21.89 4.33
C VAL A 292 8.00 -20.39 4.24
N SER A 293 8.68 -19.96 3.18
CA SER A 293 8.84 -18.53 2.85
C SER A 293 7.53 -17.97 2.29
N ALA A 294 6.57 -17.71 3.17
CA ALA A 294 5.42 -16.87 2.85
C ALA A 294 5.92 -15.42 2.77
N SER A 295 6.05 -14.89 1.55
CA SER A 295 6.45 -13.49 1.29
C SER A 295 5.28 -12.54 1.58
N CYS A 296 4.73 -12.60 2.78
CA CYS A 296 3.66 -11.74 3.24
C CYS A 296 4.27 -10.42 3.75
N ILE A 297 3.85 -9.32 3.13
CA ILE A 297 4.46 -8.01 3.35
C ILE A 297 4.12 -7.50 4.75
N SER A 298 5.16 -7.29 5.57
CA SER A 298 5.09 -6.55 6.83
C SER A 298 5.54 -5.10 6.60
N SER A 299 4.72 -4.14 7.04
CA SER A 299 4.80 -2.72 6.68
C SER A 299 5.96 -1.92 7.33
N LYS A 300 6.99 -2.57 7.88
CA LYS A 300 8.03 -1.89 8.68
C LYS A 300 9.45 -2.10 8.17
N ALA A 301 9.94 -1.15 7.37
CA ALA A 301 11.37 -0.93 7.15
C ALA A 301 11.72 0.54 6.89
N ASN A 302 12.64 1.11 7.68
CA ASN A 302 13.13 2.48 7.48
C ASN A 302 13.96 2.61 6.19
N SER A 303 13.37 3.17 5.12
CA SER A 303 14.03 3.45 3.84
C SER A 303 13.71 4.88 3.40
N SER A 304 14.70 5.79 3.44
CA SER A 304 14.51 7.21 3.10
C SER A 304 14.47 7.51 1.60
N GLY A 305 14.01 6.57 0.78
CA GLY A 305 13.66 6.81 -0.63
C GLY A 305 12.15 6.81 -0.74
N ARG A 306 11.56 7.88 -1.28
CA ARG A 306 10.11 7.98 -1.47
C ARG A 306 9.64 6.97 -2.51
N GLU A 307 9.23 5.78 -2.08
CA GLU A 307 8.34 4.96 -2.90
C GLU A 307 6.95 5.63 -2.85
N LYS A 308 6.51 6.20 -3.97
CA LYS A 308 5.19 6.87 -4.10
C LYS A 308 3.98 5.94 -3.83
N ASN A 309 4.23 4.64 -3.63
CA ASN A 309 3.24 3.62 -3.30
C ASN A 309 3.40 3.03 -1.89
N ASP A 310 4.38 3.46 -1.10
CA ASP A 310 4.38 3.18 0.34
C ASP A 310 3.22 3.96 0.97
N LEU A 311 2.17 3.21 1.25
CA LEU A 311 0.92 3.69 1.82
C LEU A 311 1.22 4.36 3.17
N ILE A 312 1.17 5.70 3.21
CA ILE A 312 1.57 6.47 4.40
C ILE A 312 0.82 5.93 5.63
N GLU A 313 1.57 5.53 6.67
CA GLU A 313 1.04 5.24 8.01
C GLU A 313 0.52 6.54 8.65
N LEU A 314 -0.63 7.00 8.18
CA LEU A 314 -1.39 8.15 8.69
C LEU A 314 -2.12 7.87 10.02
N ASP A 315 -1.83 6.73 10.64
CA ASP A 315 -2.61 6.21 11.78
C ASP A 315 -2.25 6.91 13.12
N ALA A 316 -1.27 7.82 13.11
CA ALA A 316 -0.72 8.54 14.28
C ALA A 316 -1.63 9.62 14.92
N PHE A 317 -2.91 9.75 14.50
CA PHE A 317 -3.82 10.79 14.99
C PHE A 317 -5.13 10.29 15.63
N VAL A 318 -5.30 8.98 15.80
CA VAL A 318 -6.40 8.41 16.61
C VAL A 318 -5.92 8.02 18.03
N GLU A 319 -4.67 8.35 18.37
CA GLU A 319 -4.18 8.41 19.76
C GLU A 319 -4.71 9.65 20.49
N ALA A 320 -6.03 9.82 20.52
CA ALA A 320 -6.66 10.61 21.56
C ALA A 320 -6.53 9.82 22.86
N GLU A 321 -5.61 10.24 23.72
CA GLU A 321 -5.29 9.60 24.99
C GLU A 321 -6.58 9.36 25.81
N VAL A 322 -7.03 8.11 25.86
CA VAL A 322 -7.88 7.64 26.96
C VAL A 322 -6.95 7.45 28.16
N GLU A 323 -6.45 8.58 28.68
CA GLU A 323 -5.71 8.60 29.94
C GLU A 323 -6.72 8.30 31.06
N LEU A 324 -6.93 7.01 31.29
CA LEU A 324 -7.88 6.48 32.26
C LEU A 324 -7.26 6.65 33.67
N THR A 325 -7.14 7.90 34.10
CA THR A 325 -6.61 8.31 35.40
C THR A 325 -7.56 7.87 36.50
N ILE A 326 -7.41 6.62 36.94
CA ILE A 326 -8.02 6.11 38.16
C ILE A 326 -7.34 6.80 39.36
N SER A 327 -7.77 8.03 39.64
CA SER A 327 -7.33 8.80 40.80
C SER A 327 -7.88 8.16 42.08
N THR A 328 -7.06 7.32 42.71
CA THR A 328 -7.32 6.73 44.04
C THR A 328 -6.74 7.58 45.18
N ASP A 329 -6.92 8.91 45.13
CA ASP A 329 -6.48 9.77 46.23
C ASP A 329 -7.57 9.90 47.31
N THR A 330 -7.37 9.17 48.41
CA THR A 330 -8.31 9.09 49.53
C THR A 330 -8.15 10.28 50.48
N LYS A 331 -8.65 11.46 50.08
CA LYS A 331 -8.78 12.62 50.98
C LYS A 331 -10.22 13.11 51.16
N LYS A 332 -10.80 12.54 52.20
CA LYS A 332 -11.88 13.06 53.03
C LYS A 332 -11.69 14.56 53.34
N ASP A 333 -12.49 15.44 52.73
CA ASP A 333 -13.13 16.55 53.45
C ASP A 333 -14.23 17.32 52.69
N MET A 334 -15.20 17.81 53.48
CA MET A 334 -16.10 18.96 53.25
C MET A 334 -16.87 19.13 51.92
N LEU A 335 -17.98 18.40 51.85
CA LEU A 335 -19.33 18.89 51.51
C LEU A 335 -19.48 20.41 51.15
N LYS A 336 -19.58 20.74 49.86
CA LYS A 336 -20.33 21.91 49.38
C LYS A 336 -21.15 21.58 48.13
N THR A 337 -22.46 21.60 48.29
CA THR A 337 -23.44 21.24 47.26
C THR A 337 -23.70 22.42 46.32
N THR A 338 -22.95 22.51 45.21
CA THR A 338 -23.32 23.36 44.08
C THR A 338 -23.90 22.51 42.95
N LYS A 339 -25.23 22.54 42.81
CA LYS A 339 -25.94 22.03 41.63
C LYS A 339 -25.60 22.94 40.43
N SER A 340 -24.50 22.65 39.76
CA SER A 340 -24.26 23.16 38.41
C SER A 340 -25.04 22.29 37.42
N THR A 341 -26.16 22.80 36.93
CA THR A 341 -26.93 22.13 35.87
C THR A 341 -26.20 22.37 34.55
N LEU A 342 -25.32 21.44 34.15
CA LEU A 342 -24.80 21.41 32.79
C LEU A 342 -25.96 21.11 31.83
N SER A 343 -26.48 22.15 31.19
CA SER A 343 -27.28 22.01 29.98
C SER A 343 -26.35 21.69 28.82
N VAL A 344 -26.03 20.41 28.63
CA VAL A 344 -25.36 19.94 27.42
C VAL A 344 -26.31 20.17 26.25
N THR A 345 -26.11 21.27 25.53
CA THR A 345 -26.69 21.48 24.21
C THR A 345 -26.06 20.45 23.27
N MET A 346 -26.79 19.35 23.02
CA MET A 346 -26.47 18.45 21.93
C MET A 346 -26.69 19.20 20.62
N GLU A 347 -25.65 19.89 20.16
CA GLU A 347 -25.53 20.22 18.74
C GLU A 347 -25.67 18.92 17.95
N LYS A 348 -26.40 18.98 16.85
CA LYS A 348 -26.50 17.84 15.93
C LYS A 348 -25.11 17.61 15.37
N VAL A 349 -24.40 16.63 15.93
CA VAL A 349 -23.24 16.04 15.29
C VAL A 349 -23.75 15.49 13.97
N GLU A 350 -23.43 16.18 12.87
CA GLU A 350 -23.65 15.62 11.54
C GLU A 350 -22.82 14.35 11.46
N ASP A 351 -23.50 13.21 11.32
CA ASP A 351 -22.87 11.90 11.20
C ASP A 351 -22.01 11.90 9.93
N LYS A 352 -20.73 12.25 10.09
CA LYS A 352 -19.74 12.23 9.02
C LYS A 352 -19.57 10.79 8.56
N VAL A 353 -20.30 10.42 7.51
CA VAL A 353 -20.22 9.12 6.84
C VAL A 353 -18.75 8.81 6.56
N THR A 354 -18.24 7.78 7.22
CA THR A 354 -16.87 7.29 6.99
C THR A 354 -16.80 6.72 5.57
N PRO A 355 -15.89 7.21 4.70
CA PRO A 355 -15.78 6.69 3.35
C PRO A 355 -15.55 5.18 3.32
N TYR A 356 -16.14 4.52 2.35
CA TYR A 356 -16.00 3.09 2.16
C TYR A 356 -14.60 2.71 1.67
N PHE A 357 -14.04 3.52 0.77
CA PHE A 357 -12.64 3.47 0.38
C PHE A 357 -12.18 4.82 -0.17
N TYR A 358 -10.87 4.96 -0.31
CA TYR A 358 -10.19 6.07 -0.96
C TYR A 358 -9.35 5.57 -2.12
N ILE A 359 -9.34 6.29 -3.24
CA ILE A 359 -8.30 6.17 -4.24
C ILE A 359 -7.24 7.24 -3.97
N LEU A 360 -6.00 6.80 -3.85
CA LEU A 360 -4.82 7.65 -3.59
C LEU A 360 -3.95 7.76 -4.84
N GLY A 361 -3.41 8.95 -5.09
CA GLY A 361 -2.58 9.16 -6.27
C GLY A 361 -1.78 10.46 -6.26
N SER A 362 -0.57 10.41 -6.79
CA SER A 362 0.26 11.58 -7.16
C SER A 362 0.56 11.51 -8.65
N VAL A 363 0.51 12.65 -9.33
CA VAL A 363 0.94 12.75 -10.74
C VAL A 363 2.39 13.23 -10.82
N ASP A 364 3.13 12.77 -11.83
CA ASP A 364 4.54 13.14 -11.99
C ASP A 364 4.69 14.63 -12.35
N GLY A 365 3.76 15.17 -13.13
CA GLY A 365 3.60 16.61 -13.26
C GLY A 365 2.23 17.05 -13.75
N ILE A 366 2.05 18.36 -13.79
CA ILE A 366 0.92 19.05 -14.42
C ILE A 366 1.53 20.12 -15.33
N ARG A 367 0.98 20.31 -16.52
CA ARG A 367 1.28 21.48 -17.35
C ARG A 367 0.01 22.18 -17.78
N ASP A 368 0.16 23.41 -18.22
CA ASP A 368 -0.93 24.22 -18.73
C ASP A 368 -0.74 24.44 -20.24
N GLU A 369 -1.81 24.31 -21.00
CA GLU A 369 -1.86 24.42 -22.46
C GLU A 369 -2.89 25.48 -22.84
N LEU A 370 -2.53 26.38 -23.76
CA LEU A 370 -3.47 27.35 -24.29
C LEU A 370 -4.34 26.67 -25.36
N THR A 371 -5.65 26.64 -25.12
CA THR A 371 -6.65 26.04 -26.01
C THR A 371 -7.58 27.07 -26.63
N SER A 372 -7.81 26.88 -27.92
CA SER A 372 -8.87 27.54 -28.67
C SER A 372 -10.18 26.76 -28.49
N PRO A 373 -11.32 27.38 -28.13
CA PRO A 373 -12.59 26.67 -27.98
C PRO A 373 -13.17 26.19 -29.32
N PHE A 374 -12.66 26.72 -30.44
CA PHE A 374 -13.08 26.38 -31.80
C PHE A 374 -12.76 24.93 -32.24
N GLU A 375 -12.09 24.11 -31.43
CA GLU A 375 -11.84 22.70 -31.77
C GLU A 375 -13.10 21.81 -31.77
N ASN A 376 -14.18 22.21 -31.08
CA ASN A 376 -15.35 21.33 -30.82
C ASN A 376 -16.74 21.87 -31.25
N GLU A 377 -16.89 23.09 -31.78
CA GLU A 377 -18.21 23.62 -32.16
C GLU A 377 -18.29 24.19 -33.59
N GLU A 378 -19.22 23.68 -34.40
CA GLU A 378 -19.45 24.06 -35.81
C GLU A 378 -20.07 25.47 -36.00
N ALA A 379 -20.19 26.30 -34.96
CA ALA A 379 -21.03 27.50 -34.99
C ALA A 379 -20.52 28.73 -34.21
N ALA A 380 -19.26 28.76 -33.75
CA ALA A 380 -18.74 29.89 -33.00
C ALA A 380 -18.39 31.10 -33.91
N ASP A 381 -18.82 32.31 -33.51
CA ASP A 381 -18.61 33.55 -34.26
C ASP A 381 -17.11 33.87 -34.44
N LEU A 382 -16.66 33.99 -35.69
CA LEU A 382 -15.26 34.18 -36.10
C LEU A 382 -14.62 35.53 -35.70
N ASN A 383 -15.25 36.30 -34.80
CA ASN A 383 -14.82 37.65 -34.42
C ASN A 383 -14.49 37.79 -32.92
N ASP A 384 -14.55 36.72 -32.12
CA ASP A 384 -14.20 36.77 -30.69
C ASP A 384 -12.75 36.31 -30.44
N ASP A 385 -11.81 37.24 -30.63
CA ASP A 385 -10.37 37.06 -30.42
C ASP A 385 -10.00 36.76 -28.94
N ASP A 386 -10.89 37.04 -27.99
CA ASP A 386 -10.67 36.90 -26.54
C ASP A 386 -11.01 35.49 -25.99
N SER A 387 -11.40 34.55 -26.88
CA SER A 387 -11.95 33.24 -26.51
C SER A 387 -10.93 32.19 -26.04
N TRP A 388 -9.62 32.50 -26.02
CA TRP A 388 -8.57 31.58 -25.59
C TRP A 388 -8.69 31.18 -24.12
N SER A 389 -8.64 29.87 -23.85
CA SER A 389 -8.69 29.29 -22.50
C SER A 389 -7.36 28.61 -22.16
N ILE A 390 -7.08 28.44 -20.86
CA ILE A 390 -5.97 27.61 -20.38
C ILE A 390 -6.57 26.31 -19.83
N ARG A 391 -6.16 25.17 -20.37
CA ARG A 391 -6.45 23.84 -19.79
C ARG A 391 -5.22 23.27 -19.08
N SER A 392 -5.42 22.69 -17.91
CA SER A 392 -4.39 21.90 -17.25
C SER A 392 -4.42 20.45 -17.76
N ILE A 393 -3.25 19.85 -17.91
CA ILE A 393 -3.03 18.52 -18.46
C ILE A 393 -2.15 17.73 -17.49
N ILE A 394 -2.60 16.54 -17.11
CA ILE A 394 -1.81 15.63 -16.27
C ILE A 394 -0.64 15.07 -17.06
N VAL A 395 0.55 14.97 -16.46
CA VAL A 395 1.73 14.36 -17.07
C VAL A 395 2.17 13.16 -16.24
N GLU A 396 2.17 11.98 -16.85
CA GLU A 396 2.58 10.71 -16.22
C GLU A 396 3.80 10.14 -16.94
N CYS A 397 4.91 9.89 -16.23
CA CYS A 397 6.18 9.49 -16.81
C CYS A 397 6.49 8.00 -16.61
N LYS A 398 6.62 7.24 -17.71
CA LYS A 398 6.96 5.81 -17.68
C LYS A 398 8.36 5.56 -18.26
N GLN A 399 9.34 5.25 -17.39
CA GLN A 399 10.64 4.75 -17.83
C GLN A 399 10.46 3.31 -18.37
N ARG A 400 10.71 3.11 -19.66
CA ARG A 400 10.63 1.80 -20.33
C ARG A 400 11.99 1.13 -20.33
N MET A 401 12.01 -0.18 -20.07
CA MET A 401 13.25 -0.99 -20.04
C MET A 401 13.45 -1.86 -21.30
N ARG A 402 12.56 -1.78 -22.28
CA ARG A 402 12.55 -2.64 -23.49
C ARG A 402 12.08 -1.92 -24.76
N ARG A 403 10.88 -1.34 -24.74
CA ARG A 403 10.27 -0.65 -25.89
C ARG A 403 9.28 0.42 -25.44
N LEU A 404 9.05 1.39 -26.32
CA LEU A 404 7.92 2.32 -26.24
C LEU A 404 6.64 1.60 -26.76
N HIS A 405 5.47 1.97 -26.25
CA HIS A 405 4.19 1.36 -26.63
C HIS A 405 3.27 2.41 -27.29
N SER A 406 2.76 2.12 -28.48
CA SER A 406 1.75 2.94 -29.17
C SER A 406 0.60 2.04 -29.63
N PRO A 407 -0.64 2.19 -29.10
CA PRO A 407 -0.99 3.05 -27.96
C PRO A 407 -0.33 2.59 -26.63
N PRO A 408 -0.34 3.42 -25.57
CA PRO A 408 0.05 2.99 -24.22
C PRO A 408 -0.81 1.82 -23.72
N PRO A 409 -0.30 0.97 -22.81
CA PRO A 409 -1.08 -0.10 -22.20
C PRO A 409 -2.35 0.40 -21.48
N LEU A 410 -3.47 -0.33 -21.61
CA LEU A 410 -4.78 0.06 -21.06
C LEU A 410 -4.76 0.34 -19.55
N TYR A 411 -3.98 -0.43 -18.76
CA TYR A 411 -3.87 -0.19 -17.32
C TYR A 411 -3.23 1.17 -16.97
N GLU A 412 -2.38 1.72 -17.84
CA GLU A 412 -1.83 3.06 -17.67
C GLU A 412 -2.82 4.15 -18.12
N GLN A 413 -3.60 3.87 -19.16
CA GLN A 413 -4.71 4.76 -19.58
C GLN A 413 -5.76 4.88 -18.47
N ILE A 414 -6.13 3.78 -17.80
CA ILE A 414 -7.02 3.77 -16.64
C ILE A 414 -6.40 4.58 -15.48
N GLN A 415 -5.10 4.38 -15.19
CA GLN A 415 -4.40 5.15 -14.15
C GLN A 415 -4.48 6.66 -14.39
N VAL A 416 -4.18 7.14 -15.61
CA VAL A 416 -4.25 8.58 -15.89
C VAL A 416 -5.67 9.11 -16.02
N SER A 417 -6.64 8.28 -16.45
CA SER A 417 -8.07 8.65 -16.44
C SER A 417 -8.55 8.91 -15.01
N ILE A 418 -8.12 8.10 -14.04
CA ILE A 418 -8.37 8.35 -12.62
C ILE A 418 -7.74 9.68 -12.18
N TYR A 419 -6.53 10.00 -12.62
CA TYR A 419 -5.92 11.30 -12.33
C TYR A 419 -6.69 12.47 -12.95
N CYS A 420 -7.14 12.36 -14.19
CA CYS A 420 -8.03 13.35 -14.81
C CYS A 420 -9.28 13.61 -13.95
N LEU A 421 -9.96 12.55 -13.52
CA LEU A 421 -11.14 12.63 -12.64
C LEU A 421 -10.82 13.23 -11.26
N MET A 422 -9.71 12.83 -10.63
CA MET A 422 -9.27 13.35 -9.33
C MET A 422 -8.94 14.85 -9.36
N TYR A 423 -8.38 15.34 -10.47
CA TYR A 423 -7.98 16.74 -10.65
C TYR A 423 -9.05 17.61 -11.32
N GLY A 424 -10.14 17.03 -11.83
CA GLY A 424 -11.19 17.76 -12.54
C GLY A 424 -10.76 18.27 -13.92
N VAL A 425 -9.84 17.56 -14.59
CA VAL A 425 -9.34 17.90 -15.93
C VAL A 425 -9.70 16.83 -16.95
N ASN A 426 -9.74 17.17 -18.24
CA ASN A 426 -10.14 16.21 -19.29
C ASN A 426 -8.96 15.37 -19.80
N ASP A 427 -7.75 15.93 -19.82
CA ASP A 427 -6.63 15.46 -20.64
C ASP A 427 -5.38 15.07 -19.82
N ALA A 428 -4.70 14.02 -20.26
CA ALA A 428 -3.41 13.58 -19.75
C ALA A 428 -2.43 13.21 -20.88
N ASP A 429 -1.14 13.49 -20.69
CA ASP A 429 -0.04 13.02 -21.53
C ASP A 429 0.72 11.88 -20.81
N ILE A 430 0.67 10.67 -21.37
CA ILE A 430 1.55 9.56 -20.96
C ILE A 430 2.88 9.72 -21.71
N VAL A 431 3.94 10.02 -20.96
CA VAL A 431 5.30 10.25 -21.45
C VAL A 431 6.13 8.98 -21.23
N GLN A 432 6.42 8.26 -22.31
CA GLN A 432 7.24 7.04 -22.27
C GLN A 432 8.67 7.35 -22.69
N VAL A 433 9.65 6.96 -21.88
CA VAL A 433 11.07 7.25 -22.12
C VAL A 433 11.90 5.98 -22.16
N LEU A 434 12.77 5.87 -23.16
CA LEU A 434 13.68 4.75 -23.39
C LEU A 434 15.11 5.31 -23.54
N ARG A 435 15.99 5.04 -22.57
CA ARG A 435 17.38 5.56 -22.53
C ARG A 435 18.37 4.48 -22.95
N GLN A 436 18.66 4.41 -24.24
CA GLN A 436 19.62 3.45 -24.80
C GLN A 436 20.97 4.11 -25.05
N ASP A 437 22.06 3.34 -24.92
CA ASP A 437 23.39 3.75 -25.38
C ASP A 437 23.45 3.78 -26.92
N ASP A 438 23.82 4.91 -27.55
CA ASP A 438 23.93 5.10 -29.01
C ASP A 438 24.77 4.02 -29.75
N LYS A 439 25.57 3.24 -29.01
CA LYS A 439 26.47 2.22 -29.55
C LYS A 439 25.79 0.90 -29.90
N THR A 440 24.54 0.67 -29.47
CA THR A 440 23.81 -0.58 -29.69
C THR A 440 22.80 -0.52 -30.84
N THR A 441 22.77 0.57 -31.63
CA THR A 441 22.09 0.52 -32.95
C THR A 441 22.69 -0.64 -33.74
N PRO A 442 21.90 -1.67 -34.09
CA PRO A 442 22.43 -2.79 -34.85
C PRO A 442 22.86 -2.25 -36.21
N ASN A 443 24.15 -2.31 -36.49
CA ASN A 443 24.57 -2.49 -37.88
C ASN A 443 23.94 -3.82 -38.30
N ASP A 444 23.01 -3.80 -39.25
CA ASP A 444 22.41 -5.00 -39.87
C ASP A 444 23.42 -5.76 -40.77
N GLY A 445 24.69 -5.77 -40.37
CA GLY A 445 25.79 -6.50 -40.97
C GLY A 445 26.37 -7.48 -39.95
N GLU A 446 26.20 -8.77 -40.26
CA GLU A 446 26.71 -9.91 -39.48
C GLU A 446 28.16 -9.73 -38.99
N SER A 447 28.42 -9.89 -37.69
CA SER A 447 29.64 -10.57 -37.24
C SER A 447 29.60 -10.97 -35.75
N ASN A 448 30.02 -12.21 -35.50
CA ASN A 448 30.20 -12.77 -34.15
C ASN A 448 31.12 -11.89 -33.27
N ARG A 449 30.69 -11.60 -32.04
CA ARG A 449 31.58 -11.36 -30.89
C ARG A 449 30.84 -11.47 -29.56
N GLU A 450 31.24 -12.43 -28.72
CA GLU A 450 31.00 -12.37 -27.28
C GLU A 450 31.86 -11.28 -26.64
N PRO A 451 31.31 -10.50 -25.68
CA PRO A 451 32.11 -9.70 -24.77
C PRO A 451 31.87 -10.13 -23.31
N GLN A 452 32.73 -11.02 -22.78
CA GLN A 452 32.83 -11.23 -21.33
C GLN A 452 33.71 -10.13 -20.70
N SER A 453 33.10 -9.01 -20.32
CA SER A 453 33.74 -8.04 -19.42
C SER A 453 33.62 -8.53 -17.98
N THR A 454 34.72 -8.54 -17.21
CA THR A 454 34.71 -9.12 -15.87
C THR A 454 34.26 -8.13 -14.79
N ILE A 455 33.53 -8.65 -13.80
CA ILE A 455 32.85 -7.92 -12.71
C ILE A 455 33.76 -6.90 -11.97
N LYS A 456 35.08 -7.12 -11.97
CA LYS A 456 36.04 -6.25 -11.28
C LYS A 456 36.23 -4.89 -11.95
N ASP A 457 35.96 -4.76 -13.25
CA ASP A 457 36.24 -3.51 -13.97
C ASP A 457 35.15 -2.46 -13.75
N PHE A 458 33.88 -2.90 -13.66
CA PHE A 458 32.72 -2.03 -13.41
C PHE A 458 32.67 -1.49 -11.97
N LEU A 459 33.24 -2.21 -11.00
CA LEU A 459 33.24 -1.81 -9.58
C LEU A 459 34.51 -1.06 -9.15
N LYS A 460 35.59 -1.09 -9.95
CA LYS A 460 36.87 -0.44 -9.59
C LYS A 460 37.03 0.99 -10.09
N SER A 461 36.27 1.44 -11.09
CA SER A 461 36.42 2.80 -11.65
C SER A 461 36.09 3.92 -10.67
N ASP A 462 35.30 3.64 -9.62
CA ASP A 462 34.54 4.66 -8.89
C ASP A 462 34.93 4.83 -7.41
N LEU A 463 36.01 4.18 -6.94
CA LEU A 463 36.40 4.15 -5.52
C LEU A 463 37.81 4.70 -5.20
N THR A 464 38.46 5.41 -6.13
CA THR A 464 39.76 6.05 -5.88
C THR A 464 39.82 7.50 -6.35
N GLN A 465 39.36 8.42 -5.50
CA GLN A 465 39.87 9.80 -5.46
C GLN A 465 40.03 10.24 -4.00
N ASP A 466 41.27 10.16 -3.50
CA ASP A 466 41.82 11.08 -2.49
C ASP A 466 43.34 10.87 -2.36
N SER A 467 44.09 11.27 -3.40
CA SER A 467 45.48 11.75 -3.27
C SER A 467 45.97 12.37 -4.59
N ALA A 468 46.73 13.45 -4.48
CA ALA A 468 47.07 14.31 -5.60
C ALA A 468 48.10 13.69 -6.57
N LYS A 469 47.83 13.78 -7.88
CA LYS A 469 48.86 14.04 -8.90
C LYS A 469 48.27 14.63 -10.19
N ALA A 470 48.81 15.78 -10.61
CA ALA A 470 48.39 16.44 -11.83
C ALA A 470 48.89 15.68 -13.08
N GLY A 471 48.00 14.98 -13.76
CA GLY A 471 48.21 14.37 -15.06
C GLY A 471 47.00 14.62 -15.94
N LYS A 472 47.15 15.46 -16.97
CA LYS A 472 46.03 15.94 -17.82
C LYS A 472 45.62 14.86 -18.84
N VAL A 473 45.01 13.78 -18.37
CA VAL A 473 44.30 12.82 -19.22
C VAL A 473 43.04 13.52 -19.74
N SER A 474 42.86 13.57 -21.05
CA SER A 474 41.64 14.10 -21.66
C SER A 474 40.48 13.13 -21.37
N GLU A 475 39.71 13.44 -20.35
CA GLU A 475 38.48 12.74 -19.98
C GLU A 475 37.56 12.70 -21.21
N SER A 476 37.43 11.51 -21.81
CA SER A 476 36.62 11.32 -23.00
C SER A 476 35.17 11.46 -22.61
N GLN A 477 34.60 12.65 -22.85
CA GLN A 477 33.18 12.92 -22.68
C GLN A 477 32.38 11.92 -23.50
N HIS A 478 31.91 10.86 -22.84
CA HIS A 478 30.91 9.97 -23.39
C HIS A 478 29.67 10.82 -23.64
N LYS A 479 29.41 11.12 -24.91
CA LYS A 479 28.13 11.66 -25.32
C LYS A 479 27.09 10.59 -25.00
N GLU A 480 26.32 10.82 -23.95
CA GLU A 480 25.17 9.97 -23.65
C GLU A 480 24.14 10.14 -24.77
N GLY A 481 23.54 9.02 -25.18
CA GLY A 481 22.57 9.01 -26.27
C GLY A 481 21.35 9.86 -25.95
N LYS A 482 20.80 10.52 -26.97
CA LYS A 482 19.55 11.29 -26.78
C LYS A 482 18.43 10.30 -26.43
N PRO A 483 17.72 10.45 -25.30
CA PRO A 483 16.67 9.52 -24.92
C PRO A 483 15.54 9.50 -25.96
N HIS A 484 15.07 8.31 -26.31
CA HIS A 484 13.89 8.17 -27.15
C HIS A 484 12.64 8.40 -26.30
N MET A 485 11.79 9.32 -26.74
CA MET A 485 10.55 9.70 -26.05
C MET A 485 9.35 9.52 -26.97
N LEU A 486 8.27 8.97 -26.42
CA LEU A 486 6.95 8.92 -27.04
C LEU A 486 5.95 9.54 -26.07
N VAL A 487 5.20 10.54 -26.53
CA VAL A 487 4.08 11.13 -25.80
C VAL A 487 2.78 10.61 -26.40
N SER A 488 1.80 10.31 -25.55
CA SER A 488 0.46 9.88 -25.98
C SER A 488 -0.60 10.57 -25.14
N ARG A 489 -1.48 11.34 -25.78
CA ARG A 489 -2.63 11.97 -25.15
C ARG A 489 -3.68 10.90 -24.82
N VAL A 490 -4.27 11.01 -23.64
CA VAL A 490 -5.45 10.28 -23.17
C VAL A 490 -6.47 11.34 -22.76
N SER A 491 -7.71 11.23 -23.23
CA SER A 491 -8.79 12.19 -22.93
C SER A 491 -9.99 11.45 -22.35
N LEU A 492 -10.63 11.99 -21.31
CA LEU A 492 -11.79 11.33 -20.68
C LEU A 492 -12.97 11.19 -21.65
N ASP A 493 -13.15 12.21 -22.50
CA ASP A 493 -14.21 12.32 -23.50
C ASP A 493 -13.78 11.78 -24.90
N ASP A 494 -12.71 10.96 -25.00
CA ASP A 494 -12.34 10.28 -26.25
C ASP A 494 -13.52 9.43 -26.78
N PRO A 495 -14.00 9.64 -28.03
CA PRO A 495 -15.22 9.00 -28.52
C PRO A 495 -15.06 7.49 -28.79
N ALA A 496 -13.83 7.00 -28.99
CA ALA A 496 -13.53 5.61 -29.26
C ALA A 496 -13.23 4.81 -27.97
N LEU A 497 -12.56 5.43 -27.00
CA LEU A 497 -12.16 4.80 -25.73
C LEU A 497 -13.12 5.07 -24.58
N GLN A 498 -13.90 6.16 -24.65
CA GLN A 498 -14.99 6.53 -23.73
C GLN A 498 -14.61 6.37 -22.25
N HIS A 499 -13.42 6.84 -21.87
CA HIS A 499 -12.83 6.55 -20.55
C HIS A 499 -13.72 6.98 -19.39
N LYS A 500 -14.43 8.12 -19.53
CA LYS A 500 -15.42 8.61 -18.55
C LYS A 500 -16.62 7.68 -18.38
N THR A 501 -17.21 7.21 -19.49
CA THR A 501 -18.32 6.25 -19.48
C THR A 501 -17.88 4.89 -18.94
N ASN A 502 -16.72 4.40 -19.38
CA ASN A 502 -16.16 3.12 -18.93
C ASN A 502 -15.73 3.15 -17.45
N TRP A 503 -15.36 4.32 -16.91
CA TRP A 503 -15.13 4.51 -15.49
C TRP A 503 -16.39 4.19 -14.67
N THR A 504 -17.51 4.86 -14.96
CA THR A 504 -18.75 4.72 -14.18
C THR A 504 -19.46 3.38 -14.43
N THR A 505 -19.45 2.88 -15.68
CA THR A 505 -20.21 1.68 -16.07
C THR A 505 -19.46 0.36 -15.87
N ILE A 506 -18.12 0.36 -15.80
CA ILE A 506 -17.32 -0.88 -15.75
C ILE A 506 -16.26 -0.86 -14.64
N VAL A 507 -15.38 0.15 -14.61
CA VAL A 507 -14.22 0.14 -13.70
C VAL A 507 -14.65 0.30 -12.25
N LEU A 508 -15.47 1.31 -11.94
CA LEU A 508 -15.92 1.59 -10.58
C LEU A 508 -16.83 0.47 -10.00
N PRO A 509 -17.80 -0.10 -10.72
CA PRO A 509 -18.59 -1.24 -10.23
C PRO A 509 -17.73 -2.48 -9.91
N ARG A 510 -16.74 -2.80 -10.76
CA ARG A 510 -15.80 -3.91 -10.50
C ARG A 510 -14.88 -3.63 -9.33
N LEU A 511 -14.43 -2.38 -9.19
CA LEU A 511 -13.63 -1.94 -8.05
C LEU A 511 -14.43 -2.09 -6.74
N ARG A 512 -15.69 -1.63 -6.71
CA ARG A 512 -16.61 -1.83 -5.56
C ARG A 512 -16.74 -3.32 -5.22
N ALA A 513 -17.02 -4.19 -6.19
CA ALA A 513 -17.11 -5.64 -5.97
C ALA A 513 -15.81 -6.28 -5.42
N PHE A 514 -14.63 -5.81 -5.85
CA PHE A 514 -13.35 -6.25 -5.29
C PHE A 514 -13.17 -5.76 -3.83
N VAL A 515 -13.58 -4.52 -3.55
CA VAL A 515 -13.57 -3.94 -2.18
C VAL A 515 -14.52 -4.72 -1.26
N ASP A 516 -15.72 -5.08 -1.73
CA ASP A 516 -16.68 -5.91 -1.00
C ASP A 516 -16.03 -7.26 -0.59
N ALA A 517 -15.33 -7.91 -1.54
CA ALA A 517 -14.59 -9.15 -1.28
C ALA A 517 -13.47 -8.96 -0.24
N VAL A 518 -12.73 -7.85 -0.25
CA VAL A 518 -11.72 -7.55 0.79
C VAL A 518 -12.35 -7.50 2.18
N TYR A 519 -13.49 -6.82 2.35
CA TYR A 519 -14.17 -6.74 3.65
C TYR A 519 -14.80 -8.07 4.07
N ALA A 520 -15.39 -8.82 3.14
CA ALA A 520 -15.91 -10.17 3.40
C ALA A 520 -14.81 -11.11 3.90
N ILE A 521 -13.63 -11.09 3.26
CA ILE A 521 -12.47 -11.85 3.72
C ILE A 521 -11.98 -11.34 5.08
N ARG A 522 -11.80 -10.02 5.26
CA ARG A 522 -11.30 -9.44 6.52
C ARG A 522 -12.13 -9.86 7.74
N SER A 523 -13.46 -9.84 7.60
CA SER A 523 -14.41 -10.20 8.66
C SER A 523 -14.51 -11.70 8.95
N SER A 524 -13.90 -12.58 8.16
CA SER A 524 -14.00 -14.05 8.29
C SER A 524 -12.65 -14.71 8.50
N ASP A 525 -12.43 -15.24 9.71
CA ASP A 525 -11.22 -15.97 10.08
C ASP A 525 -10.90 -17.13 9.10
N ASP A 526 -11.90 -17.92 8.69
CA ASP A 526 -11.72 -19.01 7.72
C ASP A 526 -11.21 -18.49 6.36
N LEU A 527 -11.81 -17.43 5.82
CA LEU A 527 -11.38 -16.85 4.54
C LEU A 527 -9.97 -16.25 4.64
N ARG A 528 -9.63 -15.61 5.77
CA ARG A 528 -8.27 -15.11 6.02
C ARG A 528 -7.24 -16.23 6.10
N TYR A 529 -7.56 -17.33 6.77
CA TYR A 529 -6.67 -18.50 6.86
C TYR A 529 -6.53 -19.22 5.51
N ARG A 530 -7.62 -19.37 4.74
CA ARG A 530 -7.57 -19.91 3.36
C ARG A 530 -6.72 -19.03 2.44
N LEU A 531 -6.85 -17.71 2.52
CA LEU A 531 -6.02 -16.76 1.77
C LEU A 531 -4.53 -16.88 2.15
N LEU A 532 -4.20 -16.96 3.45
CA LEU A 532 -2.81 -17.11 3.91
C LEU A 532 -2.21 -18.46 3.51
N ALA A 533 -2.94 -19.56 3.70
CA ALA A 533 -2.48 -20.90 3.35
C ALA A 533 -2.19 -21.00 1.84
N SER A 534 -3.14 -20.57 1.00
CA SER A 534 -2.95 -20.55 -0.45
C SER A 534 -1.82 -19.61 -0.89
N SER A 535 -1.67 -18.44 -0.27
CA SER A 535 -0.57 -17.49 -0.56
C SER A 535 0.82 -17.97 -0.06
N SER A 536 0.87 -18.96 0.82
CA SER A 536 2.14 -19.54 1.30
C SER A 536 2.76 -20.54 0.32
N GLU A 537 1.93 -21.09 -0.60
CA GLU A 537 2.38 -21.91 -1.70
C GLU A 537 3.03 -21.05 -2.79
N SER A 538 4.03 -21.61 -3.47
CA SER A 538 5.00 -20.80 -4.24
C SER A 538 4.44 -20.13 -5.50
N GLU A 539 5.03 -18.98 -5.82
CA GLU A 539 4.98 -18.23 -7.11
C GLU A 539 3.86 -17.18 -7.21
N LEU A 540 3.68 -16.55 -8.39
CA LEU A 540 2.97 -15.27 -8.62
C LEU A 540 1.45 -15.34 -8.37
N GLY A 541 1.08 -15.52 -7.10
CA GLY A 541 -0.16 -16.13 -6.71
C GLY A 541 -0.10 -17.61 -7.08
N SER A 542 -0.09 -18.50 -6.08
CA SER A 542 -0.26 -19.93 -6.35
C SER A 542 -1.57 -20.14 -7.11
N VAL A 543 -1.69 -21.26 -7.84
CA VAL A 543 -2.96 -21.61 -8.52
C VAL A 543 -4.12 -21.61 -7.51
N ALA A 544 -3.90 -22.14 -6.30
CA ALA A 544 -4.86 -22.11 -5.20
C ALA A 544 -5.24 -20.68 -4.74
N ALA A 545 -4.30 -19.73 -4.74
CA ALA A 545 -4.57 -18.34 -4.33
C ALA A 545 -5.39 -17.58 -5.39
N TRP A 546 -5.21 -17.93 -6.67
CA TRP A 546 -6.05 -17.44 -7.76
C TRP A 546 -7.41 -18.10 -7.83
N GLU A 547 -7.51 -19.42 -7.58
CA GLU A 547 -8.78 -20.13 -7.42
C GLU A 547 -9.59 -19.53 -6.27
N PHE A 548 -8.97 -19.29 -5.12
CA PHE A 548 -9.59 -18.58 -4.00
C PHE A 548 -10.08 -17.18 -4.40
N LEU A 549 -9.26 -16.38 -5.10
CA LEU A 549 -9.69 -15.06 -5.59
C LEU A 549 -10.87 -15.17 -6.59
N HIS A 550 -10.93 -16.19 -7.43
CA HIS A 550 -12.05 -16.42 -8.34
C HIS A 550 -13.32 -16.87 -7.61
N GLU A 551 -13.23 -17.60 -6.49
CA GLU A 551 -14.40 -17.85 -5.63
C GLU A 551 -14.97 -16.55 -5.08
N GLN A 552 -14.12 -15.62 -4.64
CA GLN A 552 -14.54 -14.35 -4.02
C GLN A 552 -14.91 -13.27 -5.06
N CYS A 553 -14.41 -13.37 -6.30
CA CYS A 553 -14.67 -12.45 -7.40
C CYS A 553 -14.88 -13.22 -8.73
N PRO A 554 -16.01 -13.92 -8.93
CA PRO A 554 -16.23 -14.80 -10.08
C PRO A 554 -16.12 -14.13 -11.46
N TRP A 555 -16.36 -12.82 -11.53
CA TRP A 555 -16.25 -12.03 -12.76
C TRP A 555 -14.79 -11.88 -13.25
N LEU A 556 -13.78 -12.08 -12.40
CA LEU A 556 -12.36 -12.04 -12.80
C LEU A 556 -11.97 -13.18 -13.75
N VAL A 557 -12.70 -14.29 -13.74
CA VAL A 557 -12.46 -15.45 -14.62
C VAL A 557 -12.55 -15.06 -16.11
N GLN A 558 -13.28 -14.00 -16.44
CA GLN A 558 -13.47 -13.50 -17.80
C GLN A 558 -12.50 -12.36 -18.19
N CYS A 559 -11.51 -12.05 -17.35
CA CYS A 559 -10.61 -10.90 -17.51
C CYS A 559 -9.18 -11.31 -17.93
N ASP A 560 -8.46 -10.42 -18.64
CA ASP A 560 -7.02 -10.60 -18.97
C ASP A 560 -6.15 -10.27 -17.74
N THR A 561 -6.21 -11.14 -16.74
CA THR A 561 -5.36 -11.10 -15.54
C THR A 561 -4.05 -11.85 -15.77
N ALA A 562 -3.14 -11.84 -14.79
CA ALA A 562 -1.93 -12.67 -14.88
C ALA A 562 -2.25 -14.19 -14.86
N PHE A 563 -3.37 -14.61 -14.26
CA PHE A 563 -3.73 -16.03 -14.13
C PHE A 563 -3.98 -16.74 -15.45
N SER A 564 -4.66 -16.08 -16.40
CA SER A 564 -4.99 -16.66 -17.71
C SER A 564 -3.75 -17.10 -18.51
N ARG A 565 -2.56 -16.62 -18.08
CA ARG A 565 -1.23 -16.88 -18.66
C ARG A 565 -0.38 -17.86 -17.84
N VAL A 566 -0.86 -18.24 -16.65
CA VAL A 566 -0.29 -19.29 -15.79
C VAL A 566 -1.05 -20.60 -15.98
N SER A 567 -2.35 -20.53 -16.30
CA SER A 567 -3.21 -21.68 -16.59
C SER A 567 -3.12 -22.21 -18.03
N ALA A 568 -2.38 -21.55 -18.92
CA ALA A 568 -2.29 -21.83 -20.35
C ALA A 568 -0.85 -22.20 -20.77
#